data_AF-A0A9D3WIX2-F1
#
_entry.id   AF-A0A9D3WIX2-F1
#
_cell.length_a   1.000
_cell.length_b   1.000
_cell.length_c   1.000
_cell.angle_alpha   90.00
_cell.angle_beta   90.00
_cell.angle_gamma   90.00
#
_symmetry.space_group_name_H-M   'P 1'
#
loop_
_entity.id
_entity.type
_entity.pdbx_description
1 polymer ?
#
loop_
_entity_poly.entity_id
_entity_poly.type
_entity_poly.pdbx_seq_one_letter_code
_entity_poly.pdbx_strand_id
1 'polypeptide(L)'
;MLFWIRMKKRGGRVIGTRCALFGEFMDSIDQAELEIREELEFVVHHEELLWRQKARCDCNLYGEQSRKIGSLRDLQFLNMVVSDEEIKKTLFDMATLKALGSDGLHAIFYQSQWEFVGPSICTWVKKNSNGSIDPDLNNSFIVFIPKVQHPECFSLFCPISLCSVLYKLVMKVIANRFKMVFPKLIGPEQVKFVAGRNINDNIIIT
;
A
#
# COMPACT_ATOMS: atom_id res chain seq x y z
N MET A 1 14.06 25.60 -6.61
CA MET A 1 13.90 25.29 -5.18
C MET A 1 12.89 24.16 -5.08
N LEU A 2 13.31 22.93 -4.78
CA LEU A 2 12.39 21.79 -4.68
C LEU A 2 11.79 21.78 -3.28
N PHE A 3 10.52 22.17 -3.15
CA PHE A 3 9.78 22.07 -1.90
C PHE A 3 9.37 20.62 -1.68
N TRP A 4 9.89 20.00 -0.62
CA TRP A 4 9.46 18.69 -0.15
C TRP A 4 8.54 18.88 1.05
N ILE A 5 7.23 18.70 0.85
CA ILE A 5 6.28 18.64 1.97
C ILE A 5 6.19 17.18 2.42
N ARG A 6 6.56 16.94 3.68
CA ARG A 6 6.53 15.61 4.30
C ARG A 6 5.36 15.52 5.26
N MET A 7 4.38 14.70 4.91
CA MET A 7 3.22 14.43 5.77
C MET A 7 3.23 13.00 6.28
N LYS A 8 2.63 12.75 7.45
CA LYS A 8 2.60 11.46 8.14
C LYS A 8 1.16 11.01 8.33
N LYS A 9 0.70 9.98 7.62
CA LYS A 9 -0.66 9.43 7.80
C LYS A 9 -0.69 8.59 9.07
N ARG A 10 -1.56 8.84 10.05
CA ARG A 10 -1.80 8.02 11.25
C ARG A 10 -3.28 7.73 11.42
N GLY A 11 -3.66 6.45 11.37
CA GLY A 11 -5.04 6.02 11.63
C GLY A 11 -6.09 6.75 10.78
N GLY A 12 -5.79 7.00 9.50
CA GLY A 12 -6.67 7.73 8.58
C GLY A 12 -6.47 9.25 8.54
N ARG A 13 -5.83 9.87 9.54
CA ARG A 13 -5.53 11.31 9.57
C ARG A 13 -4.15 11.62 9.02
N VAL A 14 -3.99 12.70 8.25
CA VAL A 14 -2.68 13.14 7.76
C VAL A 14 -2.11 14.22 8.67
N ILE A 15 -0.91 13.99 9.20
CA ILE A 15 -0.20 14.87 10.14
C ILE A 15 1.12 15.33 9.50
N GLY A 16 1.23 16.57 9.06
CA GLY A 16 2.50 17.20 8.68
C GLY A 16 3.51 17.15 9.82
N THR A 17 4.77 16.86 9.47
CA THR A 17 5.90 16.89 10.41
C THR A 17 6.92 17.87 9.86
N ARG A 18 7.16 18.98 10.58
CA ARG A 18 8.09 20.05 10.17
C ARG A 18 9.54 19.54 10.12
N CYS A 19 10.24 19.78 9.02
CA CYS A 19 11.71 19.80 8.99
C CYS A 19 12.17 21.23 9.33
N ALA A 20 12.90 21.38 10.44
CA ALA A 20 13.35 22.66 10.96
C ALA A 20 14.46 23.27 10.08
N LEU A 21 14.11 24.17 9.17
CA LEU A 21 15.02 25.18 8.61
C LEU A 21 14.22 26.46 8.36
N PHE A 22 14.58 27.55 9.06
CA PHE A 22 14.04 28.92 9.00
C PHE A 22 12.70 29.21 9.70
N GLY A 23 12.77 30.05 10.73
CA GLY A 23 11.71 30.30 11.72
C GLY A 23 10.86 31.58 11.53
N GLU A 24 10.92 32.27 10.38
CA GLU A 24 10.17 33.52 10.20
C GLU A 24 9.06 33.45 9.14
N PHE A 25 8.82 32.28 8.53
CA PHE A 25 7.79 32.06 7.50
C PHE A 25 6.73 31.05 7.98
N MET A 26 6.35 31.07 9.27
CA MET A 26 5.55 30.00 9.89
C MET A 26 4.03 30.11 9.67
N ASP A 27 3.44 31.30 9.77
CA ASP A 27 1.97 31.43 9.76
C ASP A 27 1.35 31.17 8.38
N SER A 28 2.03 31.58 7.30
CA SER A 28 1.59 31.30 5.93
C SER A 28 1.78 29.83 5.54
N ILE A 29 2.77 29.14 6.12
CA ILE A 29 2.98 27.71 5.90
C ILE A 29 1.95 26.90 6.67
N ASP A 30 1.56 27.31 7.89
CA ASP A 30 0.54 26.62 8.67
C ASP A 30 -0.83 26.70 8.02
N GLN A 31 -1.20 27.86 7.48
CA GLN A 31 -2.45 28.03 6.74
C GLN A 31 -2.44 27.18 5.46
N ALA A 32 -1.34 27.19 4.70
CA ALA A 32 -1.18 26.33 3.54
C ALA A 32 -1.17 24.85 3.93
N GLU A 33 -0.55 24.45 5.03
CA GLU A 33 -0.53 23.06 5.51
C GLU A 33 -1.92 22.59 5.91
N LEU A 34 -2.73 23.45 6.54
CA LEU A 34 -4.12 23.16 6.90
C LEU A 34 -4.99 22.97 5.66
N GLU A 35 -4.90 23.88 4.69
CA GLU A 35 -5.61 23.77 3.40
C GLU A 35 -5.21 22.50 2.66
N ILE A 36 -3.93 22.15 2.66
CA ILE A 36 -3.44 20.91 2.04
C ILE A 36 -4.00 19.68 2.75
N ARG A 37 -4.12 19.72 4.07
CA ARG A 37 -4.66 18.59 4.84
C ARG A 37 -6.14 18.39 4.55
N GLU A 38 -6.93 19.47 4.48
CA GLU A 38 -8.35 19.38 4.14
C GLU A 38 -8.55 18.85 2.72
N GLU A 39 -7.82 19.39 1.74
CA GLU A 39 -7.84 18.91 0.35
C GLU A 39 -7.41 17.43 0.24
N LEU A 40 -6.37 17.03 0.98
CA LEU A 40 -5.88 15.66 0.96
C LEU A 40 -6.84 14.69 1.67
N GLU A 41 -7.45 15.07 2.79
CA GLU A 41 -8.48 14.28 3.45
C GLU A 41 -9.71 14.14 2.56
N PHE A 42 -10.09 15.20 1.84
CA PHE A 42 -11.15 15.16 0.84
C PHE A 42 -10.83 14.18 -0.30
N VAL A 43 -9.64 14.26 -0.89
CA VAL A 43 -9.21 13.36 -1.97
C VAL A 43 -9.13 11.92 -1.48
N VAL A 44 -8.55 11.65 -0.31
CA VAL A 44 -8.47 10.31 0.27
C VAL A 44 -9.87 9.74 0.54
N HIS A 45 -10.77 10.55 1.08
CA HIS A 45 -12.15 10.15 1.34
C HIS A 45 -12.89 9.85 0.04
N HIS A 46 -12.72 10.70 -0.99
CA HIS A 46 -13.31 10.49 -2.31
C HIS A 46 -12.75 9.23 -2.98
N GLU A 47 -11.45 8.95 -2.87
CA GLU A 47 -10.88 7.71 -3.36
C GLU A 47 -11.44 6.49 -2.61
N GLU A 48 -11.55 6.53 -1.28
CA GLU A 48 -12.16 5.44 -0.51
C GLU A 48 -13.63 5.21 -0.89
N LEU A 49 -14.38 6.27 -1.15
CA LEU A 49 -15.76 6.20 -1.65
C LEU A 49 -15.81 5.61 -3.06
N LEU A 50 -14.95 6.05 -3.98
CA LEU A 50 -14.85 5.48 -5.32
C LEU A 50 -14.47 4.00 -5.26
N TRP A 51 -13.50 3.61 -4.44
CA TRP A 51 -13.13 2.22 -4.23
C TRP A 51 -14.29 1.40 -3.67
N ARG A 52 -15.04 1.94 -2.70
CA ARG A 52 -16.24 1.29 -2.15
C ARG A 52 -17.36 1.16 -3.17
N GLN A 53 -17.60 2.17 -4.00
CA GLN A 53 -18.62 2.15 -5.04
C GLN A 53 -18.24 1.21 -6.18
N LYS A 54 -16.97 1.24 -6.62
CA LYS A 54 -16.40 0.32 -7.62
C LYS A 54 -16.52 -1.13 -7.15
N ALA A 55 -16.07 -1.41 -5.92
CA ALA A 55 -16.19 -2.73 -5.32
C ALA A 55 -17.65 -3.19 -5.22
N ARG A 56 -18.61 -2.29 -4.91
CA ARG A 56 -20.04 -2.61 -4.82
C ARG A 56 -20.73 -2.82 -6.17
N CYS A 57 -20.40 -2.01 -7.18
CA CYS A 57 -20.97 -2.14 -8.52
C CYS A 57 -20.44 -3.40 -9.22
N ASP A 58 -19.17 -3.75 -9.01
CA ASP A 58 -18.60 -4.98 -9.55
C ASP A 58 -19.21 -6.23 -8.90
N CYS A 59 -19.48 -6.24 -7.58
CA CYS A 59 -20.11 -7.41 -6.96
C CYS A 59 -21.61 -7.57 -7.26
N ASN A 60 -22.33 -6.51 -7.64
CA ASN A 60 -23.75 -6.62 -8.06
C ASN A 60 -23.91 -7.02 -9.55
N LEU A 61 -22.98 -6.66 -10.44
CA LEU A 61 -23.01 -7.06 -11.86
C LEU A 61 -22.41 -8.46 -12.10
N TYR A 62 -21.38 -8.85 -11.35
CA TYR A 62 -20.76 -10.19 -11.43
C TYR A 62 -21.28 -11.19 -10.37
N GLY A 63 -22.22 -10.76 -9.52
CA GLY A 63 -22.72 -11.53 -8.36
C GLY A 63 -23.39 -12.86 -8.73
N GLU A 64 -23.99 -12.96 -9.92
CA GLU A 64 -24.64 -14.21 -10.35
C GLU A 64 -23.66 -15.24 -10.94
N GLN A 65 -22.55 -14.81 -11.53
CA GLN A 65 -21.50 -15.71 -12.04
C GLN A 65 -20.46 -16.10 -10.98
N SER A 66 -20.40 -15.36 -9.87
CA SER A 66 -19.51 -15.63 -8.73
C SER A 66 -19.91 -16.87 -7.90
N ARG A 67 -20.95 -17.61 -8.31
CA ARG A 67 -21.36 -18.88 -7.68
C ARG A 67 -20.39 -20.05 -7.93
N LYS A 68 -19.23 -19.80 -8.58
CA LYS A 68 -18.02 -20.61 -8.41
C LYS A 68 -17.13 -19.94 -7.37
N ILE A 69 -17.61 -19.95 -6.13
CA ILE A 69 -16.79 -19.65 -4.95
C ILE A 69 -15.54 -20.54 -5.09
N GLY A 70 -14.35 -19.93 -5.00
CA GLY A 70 -13.08 -20.66 -5.01
C GLY A 70 -13.20 -21.91 -4.13
N SER A 71 -12.63 -23.03 -4.57
CA SER A 71 -12.84 -24.31 -3.90
C SER A 71 -12.63 -24.14 -2.39
N LEU A 72 -13.36 -24.87 -1.54
CA LEU A 72 -13.20 -24.76 -0.08
C LEU A 72 -11.72 -24.83 0.35
N ARG A 73 -10.88 -25.53 -0.43
CA ARG A 73 -9.42 -25.60 -0.27
C ARG A 73 -8.70 -24.26 -0.48
N ASP A 74 -9.10 -23.45 -1.45
CA ASP A 74 -8.51 -22.13 -1.71
C ASP A 74 -8.82 -21.14 -0.56
N LEU A 75 -10.04 -21.19 -0.02
CA LEU A 75 -10.41 -20.39 1.16
C LEU A 75 -9.70 -20.87 2.43
N GLN A 76 -9.59 -22.19 2.61
CA GLN A 76 -8.81 -22.77 3.71
C GLN A 76 -7.35 -22.34 3.60
N PHE A 77 -6.74 -22.40 2.42
CA PHE A 77 -5.36 -21.96 2.18
C PHE A 77 -5.14 -20.49 2.57
N LEU A 78 -6.04 -19.58 2.18
CA LEU A 78 -5.93 -18.17 2.53
C LEU A 78 -6.04 -17.92 4.04
N ASN A 79 -6.84 -18.72 4.75
CA ASN A 79 -7.05 -18.64 6.20
C ASN A 79 -5.99 -19.38 7.04
N MET A 80 -5.11 -20.17 6.43
CA MET A 80 -4.04 -20.85 7.15
C MET A 80 -3.05 -19.84 7.74
N VAL A 81 -2.40 -20.19 8.85
CA VAL A 81 -1.32 -19.36 9.41
C VAL A 81 -0.15 -19.27 8.42
N VAL A 82 0.48 -18.10 8.33
CA VAL A 82 1.67 -17.87 7.52
C VAL A 82 2.87 -18.61 8.10
N SER A 83 3.60 -19.38 7.28
CA SER A 83 4.80 -20.09 7.74
C SER A 83 6.01 -19.16 7.80
N ASP A 84 7.01 -19.52 8.61
CA ASP A 84 8.23 -18.71 8.77
C ASP A 84 9.07 -18.69 7.50
N GLU A 85 9.07 -19.81 6.76
CA GLU A 85 9.72 -19.93 5.46
C GLU A 85 9.07 -19.02 4.43
N GLU A 86 7.74 -18.92 4.43
CA GLU A 86 6.99 -18.02 3.55
C GLU A 86 7.34 -16.55 3.82
N ILE A 87 7.43 -16.18 5.10
CA ILE A 87 7.81 -14.82 5.53
C ILE A 87 9.25 -14.51 5.13
N LYS A 88 10.19 -15.41 5.45
CA LYS A 88 11.60 -15.28 5.11
C LYS A 88 11.77 -15.14 3.60
N LYS A 89 11.20 -16.06 2.81
CA LYS A 89 11.26 -15.99 1.34
C LYS A 89 10.73 -14.66 0.83
N THR A 90 9.59 -14.22 1.33
CA THR A 90 8.98 -12.96 0.90
C THR A 90 9.87 -11.75 1.17
N LEU A 91 10.53 -11.71 2.34
CA LEU A 91 11.47 -10.65 2.73
C LEU A 91 12.73 -10.66 1.86
N PHE A 92 13.29 -11.84 1.58
CA PHE A 92 14.48 -11.96 0.74
C PHE A 92 14.20 -11.66 -0.74
N ASP A 93 12.96 -11.87 -1.19
CA ASP A 93 12.48 -11.44 -2.52
C ASP A 93 12.23 -9.91 -2.60
N MET A 94 12.36 -9.16 -1.50
CA MET A 94 12.23 -7.69 -1.55
C MET A 94 13.52 -7.05 -2.04
N ALA A 95 13.39 -6.05 -2.92
CA ALA A 95 14.53 -5.25 -3.35
C ALA A 95 15.16 -4.55 -2.13
N THR A 96 16.49 -4.66 -2.04
CA THR A 96 17.29 -4.27 -0.88
C THR A 96 17.22 -2.77 -0.58
N LEU A 97 17.34 -1.95 -1.63
CA LEU A 97 17.40 -0.49 -1.57
C LEU A 97 16.18 0.11 -2.28
N LYS A 98 15.12 0.34 -1.49
CA LYS A 98 13.96 1.16 -1.88
C LYS A 98 13.82 2.35 -0.95
N ALA A 99 12.99 3.31 -1.35
CA ALA A 99 12.65 4.47 -0.53
C ALA A 99 12.23 4.05 0.90
N LEU A 100 12.83 4.72 1.87
CA LEU A 100 12.63 4.49 3.30
C LEU A 100 11.22 4.87 3.72
N GLY A 101 10.65 4.06 4.61
CA GLY A 101 9.35 4.35 5.22
C GLY A 101 9.49 5.27 6.43
N SER A 102 8.48 5.25 7.29
CA SER A 102 8.50 5.99 8.55
C SER A 102 9.52 5.51 9.58
N ASP A 103 10.01 4.29 9.39
CA ASP A 103 11.00 3.59 10.20
C ASP A 103 12.44 3.97 9.86
N GLY A 104 12.71 4.52 8.67
CA GLY A 104 14.07 4.84 8.23
C GLY A 104 14.94 3.61 7.98
N LEU A 105 14.36 2.40 7.90
CA LEU A 105 15.10 1.15 7.69
C LEU A 105 14.87 0.60 6.28
N HIS A 106 15.95 0.12 5.66
CA HIS A 106 15.91 -0.56 4.37
C HIS A 106 15.69 -2.07 4.53
N ALA A 107 15.22 -2.74 3.48
CA ALA A 107 15.05 -4.20 3.50
C ALA A 107 16.35 -4.95 3.77
N ILE A 108 17.49 -4.41 3.31
CA ILE A 108 18.82 -4.99 3.54
C ILE A 108 19.18 -5.13 5.03
N PHE A 109 18.67 -4.24 5.89
CA PHE A 109 18.87 -4.34 7.34
C PHE A 109 18.25 -5.65 7.85
N TYR A 110 17.00 -5.92 7.51
CA TYR A 110 16.28 -7.12 7.94
C TYR A 110 16.83 -8.39 7.31
N GLN A 111 17.30 -8.32 6.06
CA GLN A 111 17.91 -9.46 5.38
C GLN A 111 19.27 -9.83 5.99
N SER A 112 20.10 -8.83 6.30
CA SER A 112 21.43 -9.04 6.90
C SER A 112 21.35 -9.47 8.36
N GLN A 113 20.42 -8.91 9.14
CA GLN A 113 20.25 -9.22 10.57
C GLN A 113 19.21 -10.32 10.83
N TRP A 114 18.83 -11.10 9.81
CA TRP A 114 17.74 -12.06 9.89
C TRP A 114 17.88 -13.07 11.03
N GLU A 115 19.11 -13.50 11.33
CA GLU A 115 19.36 -14.44 12.44
C GLU A 115 18.92 -13.89 13.80
N PHE A 116 19.03 -12.57 13.99
CA PHE A 116 18.65 -11.90 15.23
C PHE A 116 17.18 -11.44 15.21
N VAL A 117 16.75 -10.73 14.16
CA VAL A 117 15.41 -10.12 14.12
C VAL A 117 14.33 -11.03 13.54
N GLY A 118 14.71 -12.08 12.81
CA GLY A 118 13.80 -12.97 12.08
C GLY A 118 12.71 -13.60 12.94
N PRO A 119 13.03 -14.22 14.10
CA PRO A 119 12.01 -14.82 14.97
C PRO A 119 10.95 -13.82 15.45
N SER A 120 11.38 -12.59 15.79
CA SER A 120 10.49 -11.51 16.20
C SER A 120 9.61 -11.04 15.04
N ILE A 121 10.19 -10.86 13.85
CA ILE A 121 9.45 -10.47 12.64
C ILE A 121 8.42 -11.53 12.28
N CYS A 122 8.76 -12.81 12.35
CA CYS A 122 7.84 -13.90 12.04
C CYS A 122 6.62 -13.91 12.96
N THR A 123 6.85 -13.83 14.28
CA THR A 123 5.79 -13.74 15.28
C THR A 123 4.90 -12.52 15.02
N TRP A 124 5.54 -11.40 14.71
CA TRP A 124 4.86 -10.14 14.47
C TRP A 124 4.05 -10.14 13.15
N VAL A 125 4.57 -10.71 12.06
CA VAL A 125 3.85 -10.82 10.78
C VAL A 125 2.65 -11.76 10.91
N LYS A 126 2.80 -12.91 11.57
CA LYS A 126 1.69 -13.85 11.82
C LYS A 126 0.55 -13.20 12.61
N LYS A 127 0.88 -12.33 13.58
CA LYS A 127 -0.11 -11.56 14.34
C LYS A 127 -0.85 -10.58 13.42
N ASN A 128 -0.12 -9.88 12.55
CA ASN A 128 -0.67 -8.84 11.69
C ASN A 128 -1.35 -9.34 10.40
N SER A 129 -1.10 -10.59 9.98
CA SER A 129 -1.78 -11.20 8.84
C SER A 129 -3.16 -11.75 9.17
N ASN A 130 -3.43 -12.09 10.43
CA ASN A 130 -4.68 -12.74 10.86
C ASN A 130 -5.81 -11.74 11.17
N GLY A 131 -5.86 -10.61 10.46
CA GLY A 131 -6.93 -9.61 10.59
C GLY A 131 -6.76 -8.57 11.70
N SER A 132 -5.64 -8.59 12.44
CA SER A 132 -5.30 -7.58 13.45
C SER A 132 -4.06 -6.81 13.01
N ILE A 133 -4.25 -5.84 12.09
CA ILE A 133 -3.17 -4.94 11.68
C ILE A 133 -2.99 -3.88 12.78
N ASP A 134 -1.77 -3.78 13.30
CA ASP A 134 -1.38 -2.74 14.25
C ASP A 134 -1.65 -1.34 13.64
N PRO A 135 -2.43 -0.46 14.30
CA PRO A 135 -2.73 0.86 13.77
C PRO A 135 -1.48 1.71 13.50
N ASP A 136 -0.38 1.44 14.21
CA ASP A 136 0.90 2.13 13.99
C ASP A 136 1.61 1.67 12.71
N LEU A 137 1.20 0.55 12.10
CA LEU A 137 1.73 0.13 10.81
C LEU A 137 1.19 0.88 9.61
N ASN A 138 -0.03 1.40 9.72
CA ASN A 138 -0.60 2.26 8.70
C ASN A 138 0.00 3.67 8.74
N ASN A 139 1.09 3.83 9.50
CA ASN A 139 1.85 5.04 9.57
C ASN A 139 2.81 5.14 8.38
N SER A 140 2.48 6.01 7.43
CA SER A 140 3.27 6.20 6.22
C SER A 140 3.59 7.67 5.99
N PHE A 141 4.73 7.95 5.36
CA PHE A 141 5.00 9.30 4.87
C PHE A 141 4.33 9.51 3.52
N ILE A 142 3.63 10.61 3.34
CA ILE A 142 3.15 11.05 2.04
C ILE A 142 4.15 12.07 1.50
N VAL A 143 4.63 11.79 0.30
CA VAL A 143 5.55 12.63 -0.45
C VAL A 143 4.87 13.04 -1.74
N PHE A 144 4.91 14.33 -2.06
CA PHE A 144 4.37 14.86 -3.31
C PHE A 144 5.46 14.92 -4.38
N ILE A 145 5.28 14.16 -5.47
CA ILE A 145 6.18 14.24 -6.64
C ILE A 145 5.52 15.11 -7.71
N PRO A 146 6.19 16.17 -8.19
CA PRO A 146 5.63 17.04 -9.22
C PRO A 146 5.48 16.29 -10.55
N LYS A 147 4.32 16.42 -11.21
CA LYS A 147 4.08 15.89 -12.57
C LYS A 147 4.63 16.81 -13.66
N VAL A 148 4.78 18.10 -13.36
CA VAL A 148 5.25 19.16 -14.26
C VAL A 148 6.34 19.99 -13.60
N GLN A 149 7.14 20.75 -14.36
CA GLN A 149 8.30 21.48 -13.82
C GLN A 149 7.92 22.56 -12.79
N HIS A 150 6.78 23.22 -12.98
CA HIS A 150 6.30 24.30 -12.12
C HIS A 150 4.83 24.04 -11.76
N PRO A 151 4.56 23.17 -10.76
CA PRO A 151 3.20 22.86 -10.36
C PRO A 151 2.60 24.04 -9.59
N GLU A 152 1.53 24.63 -10.11
CA GLU A 152 0.81 25.76 -9.49
C GLU A 152 -0.30 25.30 -8.54
N CYS A 153 -0.71 24.03 -8.58
CA CYS A 153 -1.76 23.47 -7.73
C CYS A 153 -1.55 21.97 -7.41
N PHE A 154 -2.22 21.46 -6.38
CA PHE A 154 -2.01 20.10 -5.85
C PHE A 154 -2.35 18.96 -6.82
N SER A 155 -3.27 19.17 -7.76
CA SER A 155 -3.62 18.20 -8.79
C SER A 155 -2.44 17.87 -9.73
N LEU A 156 -1.47 18.79 -9.81
CA LEU A 156 -0.23 18.65 -10.57
C LEU A 156 0.85 17.88 -9.81
N PHE A 157 0.58 17.43 -8.58
CA PHE A 157 1.42 16.48 -7.86
C PHE A 157 0.84 15.07 -7.92
N CYS A 158 1.73 14.08 -7.82
CA CYS A 158 1.39 12.69 -7.59
C CYS A 158 1.77 12.35 -6.14
N PRO A 159 0.80 12.12 -5.24
CA PRO A 159 1.11 11.70 -3.89
C PRO A 159 1.63 10.26 -3.90
N ILE A 160 2.76 10.03 -3.23
CA ILE A 160 3.34 8.70 -3.02
C ILE A 160 3.38 8.43 -1.52
N SER A 161 2.85 7.26 -1.13
CA SER A 161 2.93 6.79 0.25
C SER A 161 4.16 5.92 0.47
N LEU A 162 5.05 6.37 1.35
CA LEU A 162 6.25 5.68 1.82
C LEU A 162 5.93 4.93 3.12
N CYS A 163 5.60 3.65 2.98
CA CYS A 163 5.35 2.76 4.12
C CYS A 163 6.63 2.07 4.60
N SER A 164 6.63 1.66 5.87
CA SER A 164 7.69 0.84 6.48
C SER A 164 7.94 -0.45 5.72
N VAL A 165 9.14 -1.01 5.87
CA VAL A 165 9.48 -2.31 5.24
C VAL A 165 8.62 -3.42 5.80
N LEU A 166 8.36 -3.42 7.12
CA LEU A 166 7.52 -4.41 7.78
C LEU A 166 6.07 -4.36 7.29
N TYR A 167 5.50 -3.17 7.06
CA TYR A 167 4.18 -3.05 6.43
C TYR A 167 4.18 -3.66 5.02
N LYS A 168 5.18 -3.30 4.20
CA LYS A 168 5.33 -3.86 2.85
C LYS A 168 5.48 -5.39 2.88
N LEU A 169 6.17 -5.94 3.89
CA LEU A 169 6.32 -7.37 4.08
C LEU A 169 4.97 -8.05 4.32
N VAL A 170 4.16 -7.56 5.27
CA VAL A 170 2.82 -8.11 5.55
C VAL A 170 1.95 -8.08 4.28
N MET A 171 1.90 -6.93 3.61
CA MET A 171 1.11 -6.78 2.37
C MET A 171 1.59 -7.70 1.26
N LYS A 172 2.91 -7.89 1.11
CA LYS A 172 3.49 -8.77 0.10
C LYS A 172 3.23 -10.25 0.39
N VAL A 173 3.26 -10.68 1.65
CA VAL A 173 2.87 -12.05 2.06
C VAL A 173 1.41 -12.30 1.66
N ILE A 174 0.50 -11.39 2.03
CA ILE A 174 -0.92 -11.50 1.70
C ILE A 174 -1.11 -11.54 0.18
N ALA A 175 -0.49 -10.61 -0.56
CA ALA A 175 -0.57 -10.56 -2.02
C ALA A 175 -0.04 -11.83 -2.70
N ASN A 176 1.04 -12.42 -2.19
CA ASN A 176 1.62 -13.66 -2.72
C ASN A 176 0.64 -14.85 -2.60
N ARG A 177 -0.08 -14.95 -1.48
CA ARG A 177 -1.13 -15.98 -1.31
C ARG A 177 -2.30 -15.77 -2.23
N PHE A 178 -2.77 -14.52 -2.30
CA PHE A 178 -3.84 -14.12 -3.20
C PHE A 178 -3.50 -14.37 -4.67
N LYS A 179 -2.25 -14.17 -5.08
CA LYS A 179 -1.77 -14.48 -6.43
C LYS A 179 -1.99 -15.94 -6.83
N MET A 180 -2.01 -16.89 -5.90
CA MET A 180 -2.29 -18.31 -6.18
C MET A 180 -3.78 -18.60 -6.42
N VAL A 181 -4.66 -17.74 -5.89
CA VAL A 181 -6.11 -17.96 -5.91
C VAL A 181 -6.81 -17.09 -6.96
N PHE A 182 -6.40 -15.83 -7.10
CA PHE A 182 -7.03 -14.85 -8.00
C PHE A 182 -7.19 -15.30 -9.45
N PRO A 183 -6.23 -15.98 -10.10
CA PRO A 183 -6.40 -16.43 -11.49
C PRO A 183 -7.60 -17.37 -11.71
N LYS A 184 -8.08 -18.04 -10.66
CA LYS A 184 -9.26 -18.91 -10.70
C LYS A 184 -10.57 -18.16 -10.49
N LEU A 185 -10.51 -16.98 -9.85
CA LEU A 185 -11.66 -16.16 -9.48
C LEU A 185 -11.92 -15.04 -10.49
N ILE A 186 -10.88 -14.57 -11.16
CA ILE A 186 -10.93 -13.44 -12.08
C ILE A 186 -11.20 -13.93 -13.51
N GLY A 187 -12.27 -13.43 -14.12
CA GLY A 187 -12.64 -13.73 -15.51
C GLY A 187 -11.59 -13.24 -16.53
N PRO A 188 -11.62 -13.76 -17.77
CA PRO A 188 -10.63 -13.45 -18.81
C PRO A 188 -10.55 -11.95 -19.16
N GLU A 189 -11.61 -11.19 -18.94
CA GLU A 189 -11.74 -9.76 -19.24
C GLU A 189 -10.80 -8.87 -18.40
N GLN A 190 -10.39 -9.32 -17.21
CA GLN A 190 -9.48 -8.55 -16.37
C GLN A 190 -8.02 -8.91 -16.66
N VAL A 191 -7.41 -8.16 -17.57
CA VAL A 191 -6.00 -8.32 -17.98
C VAL A 191 -4.98 -7.63 -17.08
N LYS A 192 -5.38 -6.56 -16.37
CA LYS A 192 -4.45 -5.76 -15.55
C LYS A 192 -4.27 -6.37 -14.16
N PHE A 193 -3.03 -6.30 -13.65
CA PHE A 193 -2.65 -6.76 -12.31
C PHE A 193 -2.85 -8.26 -12.04
N VAL A 194 -3.00 -9.07 -13.09
CA VAL A 194 -3.02 -10.55 -13.01
C VAL A 194 -1.72 -11.07 -13.60
N ALA A 195 -1.01 -11.91 -12.85
CA ALA A 195 0.24 -12.48 -13.32
C ALA A 195 0.03 -13.36 -14.56
N GLY A 196 0.85 -13.14 -15.59
CA GLY A 196 0.77 -13.87 -16.85
C GLY A 196 -0.21 -13.31 -17.88
N ARG A 197 -0.91 -12.20 -17.59
CA ARG A 197 -1.74 -11.48 -18.55
C ARG A 197 -1.04 -10.18 -18.97
N ASN A 198 -1.09 -9.85 -20.26
CA ASN A 198 -0.50 -8.64 -20.84
C ASN A 198 -1.61 -7.64 -21.23
N ILE A 199 -1.30 -6.35 -21.19
CA ILE A 199 -2.22 -5.31 -21.68
C ILE A 199 -2.58 -5.50 -23.17
N ASN A 200 -1.67 -6.08 -23.94
CA ASN A 200 -1.89 -6.39 -25.35
C ASN A 200 -2.99 -7.45 -25.57
N ASP A 201 -3.23 -8.32 -24.59
CA ASP A 201 -4.26 -9.36 -24.68
C ASP A 201 -5.68 -8.77 -24.68
N ASN A 202 -5.83 -7.52 -24.23
CA ASN A 202 -7.12 -6.82 -24.16
C ASN A 202 -7.53 -6.14 -25.47
N ILE A 203 -6.63 -6.07 -26.46
CA ILE A 203 -6.90 -5.40 -27.74
C ILE A 203 -7.84 -6.25 -28.61
N ILE A 204 -7.95 -7.55 -28.34
CA ILE A 204 -8.65 -8.53 -29.20
C ILE A 204 -10.12 -8.73 -28.79
N ILE A 205 -10.57 -8.20 -27.64
CA ILE A 205 -11.93 -8.42 -27.09
C ILE A 205 -12.91 -7.29 -27.49
N THR A 206 -12.55 -6.42 -28.45
CA THR A 206 -13.44 -5.33 -28.93
C THR A 206 -14.21 -5.75 -30.18
#